data_AF-A0AA90QJL9-F1
#
_entry.id   AF-A0AA90QJL9-F1
#
_cell.length_a   1.000
_cell.length_b   1.000
_cell.length_c   1.000
_cell.angle_alpha   90.00
_cell.angle_beta   90.00
_cell.angle_gamma   90.00
#
_symmetry.space_group_name_H-M   'P 1'
#
loop_
_entity.id
_entity.type
_entity.pdbx_description
1 polymer ?
#
loop_
_entity_poly.entity_id
_entity_poly.type
_entity_poly.pdbx_seq_one_letter_code
_entity_poly.pdbx_strand_id
1 'polypeptide(L)'
;MDQQKLRTLVFEKTGVRIDIDDPIFALVALNEAVLAEAVERHVELLDDATADLADQVQALQESGHLGRASGAPADRGPADRGPAERGPADRGPAERAPAALVAAAPAAVNSQPLQEKRIIAIAGGAALLCAFVVLIGQAVLLRPAPAPAPVVVAKELTPEQSAALREADKLAGIVARLDAKTRAAIAAEMQKP
;
A
#
# COMPACT_ATOMS: atom_id res chain seq x y z
N MET A 1 3.90 10.47 20.34
CA MET A 1 5.25 9.84 20.35
C MET A 1 6.24 10.78 21.03
N ASP A 2 7.26 10.27 21.73
CA ASP A 2 8.29 11.07 22.43
C ASP A 2 9.36 11.58 21.44
N GLN A 3 9.65 12.89 21.48
CA GLN A 3 10.64 13.55 20.61
C GLN A 3 12.07 13.03 20.85
N GLN A 4 12.42 12.65 22.08
CA GLN A 4 13.76 12.11 22.37
C GLN A 4 13.96 10.77 21.68
N LYS A 5 12.91 9.95 21.64
CA LYS A 5 12.91 8.65 20.97
C LYS A 5 13.02 8.78 19.46
N LEU A 6 12.33 9.77 18.87
CA LEU A 6 12.45 10.10 17.45
C LEU A 6 13.86 10.56 17.09
N ARG A 7 14.48 11.40 17.92
CA ARG A 7 15.86 11.87 17.68
C ARG A 7 16.86 10.72 17.65
N THR A 8 16.74 9.77 18.58
CA THR A 8 17.56 8.56 18.58
C THR A 8 17.31 7.71 17.34
N LEU A 9 16.05 7.53 16.94
CA LEU A 9 15.68 6.75 15.75
C LEU A 9 16.22 7.37 14.44
N VAL A 10 16.15 8.69 14.31
CA VAL A 10 16.69 9.41 13.16
C VAL A 10 18.22 9.31 13.15
N PHE A 11 18.87 9.45 14.31
CA PHE A 11 20.32 9.27 14.43
C PHE A 11 20.75 7.83 14.09
N GLU A 12 20.06 6.81 14.58
CA GLU A 12 20.38 5.40 14.27
C GLU A 12 20.20 5.09 12.78
N LYS A 13 19.15 5.62 12.14
CA LYS A 13 18.88 5.36 10.72
C LYS A 13 19.75 6.15 9.76
N THR A 14 20.12 7.37 10.12
CA THR A 14 20.81 8.30 9.20
C THR A 14 22.27 8.56 9.59
N GLY A 15 22.66 8.24 10.82
CA GLY A 15 23.96 8.61 11.39
C GLY A 15 24.10 10.11 11.70
N VAL A 16 23.08 10.92 11.40
CA VAL A 16 23.12 12.38 11.55
C VAL A 16 22.51 12.78 12.88
N ARG A 17 23.24 13.55 13.68
CA ARG A 17 22.71 14.18 14.89
C ARG A 17 21.93 15.42 14.47
N ILE A 18 20.62 15.36 14.65
CA ILE A 18 19.71 16.44 14.30
C ILE A 18 19.19 17.07 15.61
N ASP A 19 19.28 18.39 15.69
CA ASP A 19 18.75 19.16 16.82
C ASP A 19 17.23 19.29 16.73
N ILE A 20 16.58 19.58 17.87
CA ILE A 20 15.11 19.68 17.94
C ILE A 20 14.58 20.86 17.10
N ASP A 21 15.36 21.94 17.01
CA ASP A 21 15.01 23.13 16.23
C ASP A 21 15.37 22.98 14.73
N ASP A 22 15.89 21.82 14.32
CA ASP A 22 16.21 21.57 12.92
C ASP A 22 14.92 21.35 12.10
N PRO A 23 14.77 22.03 10.96
CA PRO A 23 13.59 21.89 10.11
C PRO A 23 13.36 20.44 9.62
N ILE A 24 14.41 19.65 9.44
CA ILE A 24 14.30 18.24 9.06
C ILE A 24 13.68 17.43 10.20
N PHE A 25 14.07 17.71 11.45
CA PHE A 25 13.49 17.04 12.62
C PHE A 25 12.02 17.40 12.80
N ALA A 26 11.66 18.68 12.62
CA ALA A 26 10.27 19.13 12.69
C ALA A 26 9.38 18.44 11.64
N LEU A 27 9.87 18.25 10.42
CA LEU A 27 9.15 17.54 9.36
C LEU A 27 8.95 16.06 9.68
N VAL A 28 9.99 15.39 10.18
CA VAL A 28 9.88 13.99 10.60
C VAL A 28 8.90 13.85 11.75
N ALA A 29 9.00 14.71 12.76
CA ALA A 29 8.09 14.70 13.91
C ALA A 29 6.63 14.97 13.49
N LEU A 30 6.41 15.89 12.55
CA LEU A 30 5.08 16.18 12.01
C LEU A 30 4.51 14.99 11.23
N ASN A 31 5.29 14.40 10.33
CA ASN A 31 4.86 13.22 9.57
C ASN A 31 4.50 12.07 10.51
N GLU A 32 5.33 11.81 11.52
CA GLU A 32 5.08 10.74 12.51
C GLU A 32 3.84 11.03 13.37
N ALA A 33 3.59 12.28 13.73
CA ALA A 33 2.37 12.66 14.45
C ALA A 33 1.11 12.47 13.60
N VAL A 34 1.14 12.89 12.33
CA VAL A 34 0.02 12.73 11.39
C VAL A 34 -0.23 11.26 11.09
N LEU A 35 0.83 10.46 10.92
CA LEU A 35 0.72 9.02 10.72
C LEU A 35 0.12 8.34 11.94
N ALA A 36 0.56 8.70 13.15
CA ALA A 36 -0.01 8.15 14.38
C ALA A 36 -1.51 8.44 14.49
N GLU A 37 -1.93 9.68 14.25
CA GLU A 37 -3.34 10.07 14.28
C GLU A 37 -4.18 9.35 13.20
N ALA A 38 -3.63 9.19 12.00
CA ALA A 38 -4.32 8.48 10.92
C ALA A 38 -4.49 6.99 11.25
N VAL A 39 -3.47 6.36 11.84
CA VAL A 39 -3.56 4.96 12.30
C VAL A 39 -4.58 4.82 13.41
N GLU A 40 -4.58 5.72 14.39
CA GLU A 40 -5.54 5.71 15.49
C GLU A 40 -6.99 5.80 14.98
N ARG A 41 -7.28 6.77 14.10
CA ARG A 41 -8.59 6.87 13.44
C ARG A 41 -8.98 5.61 12.67
N HIS A 42 -8.03 4.94 12.03
CA HIS A 42 -8.31 3.69 11.31
C HIS A 42 -8.55 2.50 12.24
N VAL A 43 -7.86 2.44 13.38
CA VAL A 43 -8.10 1.41 14.39
C VAL A 43 -9.49 1.58 14.98
N GLU A 44 -9.89 2.81 15.35
CA GLU A 44 -11.23 3.09 15.85
C GLU A 44 -12.31 2.66 14.84
N LEU A 45 -12.16 3.01 13.56
CA LEU A 45 -13.09 2.59 12.52
C LEU A 45 -13.16 1.06 12.34
N LEU A 46 -12.04 0.37 12.49
CA LEU A 46 -12.00 -1.10 12.42
C LEU A 46 -12.67 -1.73 13.64
N ASP A 47 -12.47 -1.18 14.83
CA ASP A 47 -13.10 -1.66 16.05
C ASP A 47 -14.63 -1.48 15.97
N ASP A 48 -15.11 -0.33 15.51
CA ASP A 48 -16.54 -0.07 15.25
C ASP A 48 -17.11 -1.06 14.22
N ALA A 49 -16.43 -1.23 13.09
CA ALA A 49 -16.87 -2.18 12.06
C ALA A 49 -16.85 -3.64 12.56
N THR A 50 -15.92 -3.97 13.46
CA THR A 50 -15.84 -5.30 14.07
C THR A 50 -16.98 -5.52 15.06
N ALA A 51 -17.36 -4.50 15.84
CA ALA A 51 -18.51 -4.55 16.72
C ALA A 51 -19.82 -4.73 15.93
N ASP A 52 -20.01 -3.95 14.86
CA ASP A 52 -21.18 -4.07 13.98
C ASP A 52 -21.28 -5.46 13.31
N LEU A 53 -20.14 -6.05 12.96
CA LEU A 53 -20.09 -7.40 12.40
C LEU A 53 -20.43 -8.45 13.46
N ALA A 54 -19.96 -8.29 14.70
CA ALA A 54 -20.29 -9.18 15.81
C ALA A 54 -21.80 -9.16 16.11
N ASP A 55 -22.41 -7.98 16.12
CA ASP A 55 -23.86 -7.81 16.31
C ASP A 55 -24.65 -8.46 15.17
N GLN A 56 -24.21 -8.32 13.92
CA GLN A 56 -24.82 -9.01 12.78
C GLN A 56 -24.72 -10.53 12.89
N VAL A 57 -23.55 -11.06 13.29
CA VAL A 57 -23.36 -12.50 13.48
C VAL A 57 -24.26 -13.01 14.60
N GLN A 58 -24.38 -12.28 15.70
CA GLN A 58 -25.27 -12.66 16.80
C GLN A 58 -26.74 -12.61 16.38
N ALA A 59 -27.17 -11.56 15.67
CA ALA A 59 -28.52 -11.46 15.12
C ALA A 59 -28.85 -12.63 14.17
N LEU A 60 -27.89 -13.08 13.35
CA LEU A 60 -28.03 -14.24 12.47
C LEU A 60 -28.07 -15.59 13.21
N GLN A 61 -27.38 -15.68 14.34
CA GLN A 61 -27.44 -16.85 15.23
C GLN A 61 -28.79 -16.94 15.93
N GLU A 62 -29.28 -15.81 16.45
CA GLU A 62 -30.59 -15.68 17.10
C GLU A 62 -31.74 -15.88 16.11
N SER A 63 -31.58 -15.46 14.85
CA SER A 63 -32.54 -15.72 13.77
C SER A 63 -32.53 -17.19 13.27
N GLY A 64 -31.75 -18.07 13.93
CA GLY A 64 -31.77 -19.52 13.72
C GLY A 64 -31.22 -19.97 12.37
N HIS A 65 -30.56 -19.10 11.60
CA HIS A 65 -30.03 -19.44 10.27
C HIS A 65 -28.79 -20.35 10.33
N LEU A 66 -28.06 -20.35 11.45
CA LEU A 66 -26.95 -21.28 11.70
C LEU A 66 -27.37 -22.53 12.50
N GLY A 67 -28.57 -22.54 13.10
CA GLY A 67 -29.05 -23.63 13.95
C GLY A 67 -29.77 -24.77 13.23
N ARG A 68 -30.16 -24.61 11.96
CA ARG A 68 -30.98 -25.62 11.25
C ARG A 68 -30.17 -26.69 10.48
N ALA A 69 -28.84 -26.64 10.51
CA ALA A 69 -28.00 -27.59 9.79
C ALA A 69 -27.64 -28.86 10.59
N SER A 70 -28.01 -28.99 11.86
CA SER A 70 -27.72 -30.20 12.65
C SER A 70 -28.83 -30.52 13.65
N GLY A 71 -29.73 -31.43 13.28
CA GLY A 71 -30.76 -31.98 14.17
C GLY A 71 -32.05 -32.39 13.44
N ALA A 72 -32.17 -33.67 13.09
CA ALA A 72 -33.34 -34.31 12.46
C ALA A 72 -34.54 -34.48 13.43
N PRO A 73 -35.62 -35.21 13.07
CA PRO A 73 -36.60 -35.03 11.99
C PRO A 73 -38.03 -34.80 12.57
N ALA A 74 -38.95 -34.15 11.86
CA ALA A 74 -40.38 -34.23 12.19
C ALA A 74 -41.24 -34.15 10.93
N ASP A 75 -41.73 -35.33 10.58
CA ASP A 75 -42.67 -35.67 9.52
C ASP A 75 -44.11 -35.32 9.94
N ARG A 76 -44.93 -34.89 8.96
CA ARG A 76 -46.41 -34.81 8.91
C ARG A 76 -47.19 -33.84 9.82
N GLY A 77 -47.97 -32.95 9.15
CA GLY A 77 -49.02 -32.04 9.68
C GLY A 77 -50.32 -32.74 10.09
N PRO A 78 -51.56 -32.23 9.83
CA PRO A 78 -51.98 -31.00 9.11
C PRO A 78 -53.10 -30.15 9.80
N ALA A 79 -53.35 -28.96 9.23
CA ALA A 79 -54.59 -28.16 9.13
C ALA A 79 -55.71 -28.20 10.21
N ASP A 80 -56.15 -27.01 10.66
CA ASP A 80 -57.59 -26.74 10.75
C ASP A 80 -57.95 -25.24 10.56
N ARG A 81 -59.17 -25.03 10.09
CA ARG A 81 -59.71 -23.89 9.35
C ARG A 81 -60.73 -23.13 10.20
N GLY A 82 -60.81 -21.80 10.07
CA GLY A 82 -61.99 -21.05 10.52
C GLY A 82 -61.86 -19.52 10.40
N PRO A 83 -62.72 -18.82 9.64
CA PRO A 83 -62.75 -17.36 9.57
C PRO A 83 -63.94 -16.73 10.31
N ALA A 84 -63.78 -15.42 10.59
CA ALA A 84 -64.79 -14.37 10.86
C ALA A 84 -65.35 -14.22 12.29
N GLU A 85 -65.33 -13.00 12.84
CA GLU A 85 -66.48 -12.08 12.83
C GLU A 85 -66.15 -10.67 13.37
N ARG A 86 -66.99 -9.71 12.96
CA ARG A 86 -66.85 -8.24 13.00
C ARG A 86 -67.69 -7.67 14.17
N GLY A 87 -67.23 -6.59 14.81
CA GLY A 87 -68.06 -5.74 15.67
C GLY A 87 -67.49 -4.32 15.84
N PRO A 88 -68.24 -3.23 15.58
CA PRO A 88 -67.77 -1.84 15.67
C PRO A 88 -68.30 -1.07 16.90
N ALA A 89 -67.76 0.15 17.10
CA ALA A 89 -68.22 1.30 17.90
C ALA A 89 -67.30 1.66 19.09
N ASP A 90 -67.10 2.92 19.52
CA ASP A 90 -67.26 4.28 19.01
C ASP A 90 -66.75 5.22 20.14
N ARG A 91 -66.28 6.43 19.80
CA ARG A 91 -66.04 7.65 20.61
C ARG A 91 -64.98 7.74 21.74
N GLY A 92 -64.04 8.64 21.49
CA GLY A 92 -63.58 9.69 22.43
C GLY A 92 -62.55 10.63 21.77
N PRO A 93 -62.80 11.95 21.63
CA PRO A 93 -61.79 12.91 21.14
C PRO A 93 -61.23 13.84 22.24
N ALA A 94 -60.02 14.36 21.98
CA ALA A 94 -59.25 15.42 22.68
C ALA A 94 -58.48 14.97 23.95
N GLU A 95 -57.24 15.36 24.25
CA GLU A 95 -56.44 16.58 23.96
C GLU A 95 -54.95 16.18 23.72
N ARG A 96 -54.29 16.55 22.62
CA ARG A 96 -53.54 17.79 22.33
C ARG A 96 -52.40 18.13 23.32
N ALA A 97 -51.16 17.74 22.95
CA ALA A 97 -50.01 18.65 22.91
C ALA A 97 -48.92 18.13 21.92
N PRO A 98 -48.16 19.02 21.26
CA PRO A 98 -47.53 18.75 19.95
C PRO A 98 -45.98 18.70 19.99
N ALA A 99 -45.40 17.99 19.02
CA ALA A 99 -44.14 18.30 18.29
C ALA A 99 -43.62 16.98 17.69
N ALA A 100 -43.95 16.68 16.43
CA ALA A 100 -43.06 16.94 15.31
C ALA A 100 -41.75 16.15 15.39
N LEU A 101 -41.74 14.95 14.81
CA LEU A 101 -40.77 14.55 13.79
C LEU A 101 -41.37 13.36 13.01
N VAL A 102 -41.33 13.51 11.70
CA VAL A 102 -42.07 12.75 10.70
C VAL A 102 -41.58 11.30 10.66
N ALA A 103 -42.45 10.37 11.07
CA ALA A 103 -42.33 8.99 10.63
C ALA A 103 -42.85 8.89 9.18
N ALA A 104 -42.02 8.23 8.38
CA ALA A 104 -42.11 7.92 6.96
C ALA A 104 -43.52 7.71 6.36
N ALA A 105 -43.68 8.19 5.12
CA ALA A 105 -44.44 7.47 4.11
C ALA A 105 -43.46 6.65 3.24
N PRO A 106 -43.75 5.37 2.95
CA PRO A 106 -42.90 4.50 2.15
C PRO A 106 -43.27 4.60 0.66
N ALA A 107 -42.31 4.88 -0.23
CA ALA A 107 -42.48 4.62 -1.65
C ALA A 107 -41.13 4.56 -2.40
N ALA A 108 -41.01 3.52 -3.24
CA ALA A 108 -39.99 3.23 -4.26
C ALA A 108 -38.60 2.83 -3.70
N VAL A 109 -38.19 1.55 -3.64
CA VAL A 109 -38.28 0.48 -4.66
C VAL A 109 -38.04 1.04 -6.07
N ASN A 110 -36.82 1.55 -6.35
CA ASN A 110 -36.17 1.56 -7.68
C ASN A 110 -34.84 2.36 -7.73
N SER A 111 -33.91 2.15 -6.79
CA SER A 111 -32.57 2.79 -6.82
C SER A 111 -31.40 1.79 -6.76
N GLN A 112 -31.69 0.49 -6.76
CA GLN A 112 -30.68 -0.55 -6.60
C GLN A 112 -29.67 -0.69 -7.76
N PRO A 113 -30.02 -0.56 -9.06
CA PRO A 113 -29.06 -0.85 -10.12
C PRO A 113 -27.99 0.25 -10.29
N LEU A 114 -28.20 1.46 -9.77
CA LEU A 114 -27.22 2.54 -9.85
C LEU A 114 -26.25 2.53 -8.67
N GLN A 115 -26.70 2.13 -7.49
CA GLN A 115 -25.82 1.99 -6.33
C GLN A 115 -24.86 0.80 -6.49
N GLU A 116 -25.34 -0.35 -6.96
CA GLU A 116 -24.46 -1.50 -7.27
C GLU A 116 -23.44 -1.16 -8.36
N LYS A 117 -23.84 -0.47 -9.43
CA LYS A 117 -22.90 -0.02 -10.48
C LYS A 117 -21.85 0.95 -9.94
N ARG A 118 -22.23 1.84 -9.02
CA ARG A 118 -21.28 2.75 -8.34
C ARG A 118 -20.33 1.99 -7.43
N ILE A 119 -20.82 1.03 -6.65
CA ILE A 119 -20.01 0.21 -5.76
C ILE A 119 -19.03 -0.66 -6.57
N ILE A 120 -19.48 -1.29 -7.65
CA ILE A 120 -18.63 -2.06 -8.56
C ILE A 120 -17.61 -1.16 -9.27
N ALA A 121 -18.00 0.04 -9.69
CA ALA A 121 -17.08 1.00 -10.30
C ALA A 121 -16.04 1.54 -9.31
N ILE A 122 -16.43 1.79 -8.06
CA ILE A 122 -15.52 2.22 -6.99
C ILE A 122 -14.57 1.09 -6.62
N ALA A 123 -15.07 -0.14 -6.44
CA ALA A 123 -14.25 -1.30 -6.14
C ALA A 123 -13.28 -1.64 -7.29
N GLY A 124 -13.76 -1.60 -8.53
CA GLY A 124 -12.93 -1.78 -9.71
C GLY A 124 -11.88 -0.67 -9.86
N GLY A 125 -12.27 0.58 -9.62
CA GLY A 125 -11.36 1.72 -9.62
C GLY A 125 -10.27 1.62 -8.55
N ALA A 126 -10.65 1.26 -7.33
CA ALA A 126 -9.71 1.05 -6.22
C ALA A 126 -8.76 -0.12 -6.50
N ALA A 127 -9.25 -1.23 -7.05
CA ALA A 127 -8.42 -2.37 -7.43
C ALA A 127 -7.40 -2.01 -8.53
N LEU A 128 -7.83 -1.28 -9.55
CA LEU A 128 -6.93 -0.80 -10.61
C LEU A 128 -5.90 0.21 -10.09
N LEU A 129 -6.30 1.10 -9.19
CA LEU A 129 -5.40 2.06 -8.57
C LEU A 129 -4.36 1.35 -7.69
N CYS A 130 -4.77 0.39 -6.86
CA CYS A 130 -3.85 -0.44 -6.08
C CYS A 130 -2.90 -1.23 -6.98
N ALA A 131 -3.40 -1.84 -8.06
CA ALA A 131 -2.55 -2.54 -9.03
C ALA A 131 -1.53 -1.58 -9.67
N PHE A 132 -1.95 -0.36 -10.03
CA PHE A 132 -1.07 0.64 -10.62
C PHE A 132 -0.01 1.15 -9.64
N VAL A 133 -0.38 1.41 -8.39
CA VAL A 133 0.55 1.80 -7.31
C VAL A 133 1.54 0.68 -7.03
N VAL A 134 1.10 -0.59 -7.00
CA VAL A 134 1.99 -1.75 -6.82
C VAL A 134 2.94 -1.88 -8.01
N LEU A 135 2.46 -1.73 -9.25
CA LEU A 135 3.30 -1.81 -10.45
C LEU A 135 4.31 -0.65 -10.52
N ILE A 136 3.91 0.57 -10.15
CA ILE A 136 4.84 1.70 -10.04
C ILE A 136 5.83 1.46 -8.90
N GLY A 137 5.36 1.00 -7.74
CA GLY A 137 6.20 0.65 -6.61
C GLY A 137 7.23 -0.41 -6.99
N GLN A 138 6.84 -1.44 -7.72
CA GLN A 138 7.74 -2.44 -8.29
C GLN A 138 8.69 -1.82 -9.32
N ALA A 139 8.24 -0.93 -10.21
CA ALA A 139 9.09 -0.30 -11.20
C ALA A 139 10.12 0.69 -10.59
N VAL A 140 9.79 1.31 -9.45
CA VAL A 140 10.65 2.28 -8.75
C VAL A 140 11.57 1.59 -7.74
N LEU A 141 11.07 0.63 -6.96
CA LEU A 141 11.83 -0.07 -5.91
C LEU A 141 12.54 -1.33 -6.42
N LEU A 142 11.91 -2.06 -7.35
CA LEU A 142 12.52 -3.19 -8.07
C LEU A 142 12.88 -2.76 -9.50
N ARG A 143 13.27 -1.49 -9.71
CA ARG A 143 14.04 -1.16 -10.90
C ARG A 143 15.20 -2.16 -10.89
N PRO A 144 15.23 -3.17 -11.79
CA PRO A 144 16.39 -4.03 -11.85
C PRO A 144 17.51 -3.05 -12.13
N ALA A 145 18.55 -3.07 -11.29
CA ALA A 145 19.76 -2.33 -11.57
C ALA A 145 20.02 -2.50 -13.07
N PRO A 146 20.26 -1.40 -13.82
CA PRO A 146 20.58 -1.53 -15.24
C PRO A 146 21.56 -2.69 -15.34
N ALA A 147 21.18 -3.74 -16.08
CA ALA A 147 21.97 -4.96 -16.21
C ALA A 147 23.42 -4.48 -16.28
N PRO A 148 24.28 -4.86 -15.32
CA PRO A 148 25.54 -4.16 -15.08
C PRO A 148 26.18 -4.00 -16.44
N ALA A 149 26.24 -2.74 -16.91
CA ALA A 149 26.57 -2.40 -18.30
C ALA A 149 27.69 -3.34 -18.68
N PRO A 150 27.44 -4.27 -19.64
CA PRO A 150 28.01 -5.62 -19.67
C PRO A 150 29.37 -5.47 -19.10
N VAL A 151 29.55 -5.90 -17.83
CA VAL A 151 30.82 -5.72 -17.14
C VAL A 151 31.77 -6.13 -18.23
N VAL A 152 32.51 -5.17 -18.76
CA VAL A 152 33.68 -5.50 -19.53
C VAL A 152 34.47 -6.02 -18.37
N VAL A 153 34.25 -7.31 -18.08
CA VAL A 153 35.10 -8.18 -17.30
C VAL A 153 36.37 -7.81 -17.97
N ALA A 154 37.11 -6.91 -17.30
CA ALA A 154 38.24 -6.24 -17.89
C ALA A 154 39.08 -7.43 -18.27
N LYS A 155 39.02 -7.78 -19.56
CA LYS A 155 39.23 -9.15 -20.04
C LYS A 155 40.57 -9.46 -19.46
N GLU A 156 40.61 -10.29 -18.40
CA GLU A 156 41.75 -10.27 -17.48
C GLU A 156 42.95 -10.33 -18.39
N LEU A 157 43.76 -9.25 -18.38
CA LEU A 157 44.77 -9.02 -19.40
C LEU A 157 45.42 -10.36 -19.60
N THR A 158 45.27 -10.94 -20.81
CA THR A 158 45.73 -12.32 -21.00
C THR A 158 47.19 -12.35 -20.51
N PRO A 159 47.68 -13.46 -19.96
CA PRO A 159 49.05 -13.50 -19.45
C PRO A 159 50.07 -12.93 -20.46
N GLU A 160 49.79 -13.06 -21.76
CA GLU A 160 50.50 -12.41 -22.86
C GLU A 160 50.35 -10.88 -22.91
N GLN A 161 49.14 -10.32 -22.75
CA GLN A 161 48.93 -8.86 -22.72
C GLN A 161 49.55 -8.21 -21.48
N SER A 162 49.51 -8.87 -20.32
CA SER A 162 50.18 -8.37 -19.11
C SER A 162 51.71 -8.44 -19.22
N ALA A 163 52.25 -9.46 -19.92
CA ALA A 163 53.67 -9.52 -20.24
C ALA A 163 54.08 -8.43 -21.24
N ALA A 164 53.27 -8.20 -22.27
CA ALA A 164 53.50 -7.16 -23.27
C ALA A 164 53.50 -5.75 -22.65
N LEU A 165 52.63 -5.47 -21.68
CA LEU A 165 52.64 -4.19 -20.95
C LEU A 165 53.91 -4.01 -20.11
N ARG A 166 54.38 -5.05 -19.42
CA ARG A 166 55.66 -4.98 -18.67
C ARG A 166 56.87 -4.80 -19.57
N GLU A 167 56.82 -5.38 -20.77
CA GLU A 167 57.87 -5.18 -21.77
C GLU A 167 57.82 -3.77 -22.36
N ALA A 168 56.63 -3.23 -22.62
CA ALA A 168 56.43 -1.85 -23.05
C ALA A 168 56.97 -0.85 -22.01
N ASP A 169 56.72 -1.07 -20.72
CA ASP A 169 57.24 -0.22 -19.64
C ASP A 169 58.78 -0.23 -19.57
N LYS A 170 59.40 -1.39 -19.79
CA LYS A 170 60.87 -1.52 -19.86
C LYS A 170 61.43 -0.77 -21.06
N LEU A 171 60.81 -0.93 -22.23
CA LEU A 171 61.21 -0.24 -23.46
C LEU A 171 61.04 1.28 -23.30
N ALA A 172 59.96 1.75 -22.68
CA ALA A 172 59.75 3.16 -22.36
C ALA A 172 60.85 3.71 -21.44
N GLY A 173 61.27 2.94 -20.42
CA GLY A 173 62.38 3.30 -19.55
C GLY A 173 63.73 3.39 -20.26
N ILE A 174 63.99 2.50 -21.23
CA ILE A 174 65.19 2.54 -22.06
C ILE A 174 65.14 3.75 -23.00
N VAL A 175 64.00 4.00 -23.64
CA VAL A 175 63.82 5.16 -24.54
C VAL A 175 63.98 6.47 -23.78
N ALA A 176 63.51 6.57 -22.54
CA ALA A 176 63.72 7.75 -21.71
C ALA A 176 65.21 8.03 -21.42
N ARG A 177 66.06 6.99 -21.40
CA ARG A 177 67.50 7.09 -21.18
C ARG A 177 68.31 7.35 -22.46
N LEU A 178 67.72 7.18 -23.65
CA LEU A 178 68.36 7.53 -24.92
C LEU A 178 68.49 9.05 -25.07
N ASP A 179 69.42 9.49 -25.92
CA ASP A 179 69.61 10.91 -26.20
C ASP A 179 68.41 11.54 -26.94
N ALA A 180 68.29 12.87 -26.87
CA ALA A 180 67.14 13.59 -27.41
C ALA A 180 66.95 13.42 -28.92
N LYS A 181 68.03 13.25 -29.68
CA LYS A 181 67.98 13.09 -31.14
C LYS A 181 67.42 11.71 -31.51
N THR A 182 67.85 10.67 -30.80
CA THR A 182 67.37 9.30 -30.98
C THR A 182 65.90 9.16 -30.58
N ARG A 183 65.47 9.80 -29.47
CA ARG A 183 64.04 9.81 -29.08
C ARG A 183 63.14 10.48 -30.12
N ALA A 184 63.59 11.59 -30.71
CA ALA A 184 62.83 12.29 -31.75
C ALA A 184 62.68 11.44 -33.02
N ALA A 185 63.71 10.69 -33.40
CA ALA A 185 63.66 9.78 -34.53
C ALA A 185 62.69 8.61 -34.31
N ILE A 186 62.69 8.01 -33.10
CA ILE A 186 61.76 6.92 -32.74
C ILE A 186 60.31 7.43 -32.74
N ALA A 187 60.05 8.62 -32.20
CA ALA A 187 58.71 9.21 -32.19
C ALA A 187 58.20 9.54 -33.61
N ALA A 188 59.09 9.98 -34.50
CA ALA A 188 58.75 10.24 -35.89
C ALA A 188 58.40 8.96 -36.65
N GLU A 189 59.10 7.84 -36.40
CA GLU A 189 58.80 6.56 -37.03
C GLU A 189 57.48 5.94 -36.50
N MET A 190 57.17 6.12 -35.21
CA MET A 190 55.90 5.68 -34.59
C MET A 190 54.67 6.45 -35.10
N GLN A 191 54.84 7.64 -35.68
CA GLN A 191 53.74 8.45 -36.24
C GLN A 191 53.45 8.15 -37.72
N LYS A 192 54.21 7.23 -38.32
CA LYS A 192 54.00 6.82 -39.70
C LYS A 192 52.83 5.81 -39.75
N PRO A 193 51.80 6.04 -40.58
CA PRO A 193 50.63 5.17 -40.67
C PRO A 193 50.97 3.81 -41.30
#